data_AF-A0AAD6UIG8-F1
#
_entry.id   AF-A0AAD6UIG8-F1
#
_cell.length_a   1.000
_cell.length_b   1.000
_cell.length_c   1.000
_cell.angle_alpha   90.00
_cell.angle_beta   90.00
_cell.angle_gamma   90.00
#
_symmetry.space_group_name_H-M   'P 1'
#
loop_
_entity.id
_entity.type
_entity.pdbx_description
1 polymer ?
#
loop_
_entity_poly.entity_id
_entity_poly.type
_entity_poly.pdbx_seq_one_letter_code
_entity_poly.pdbx_strand_id
1 'polypeptide(L)'
;MAPAVTSTSVPTTLLEAYEATHVHAIYDRIALHFSSTRYKPWPIIASFLEGLEDGWVGLDSGTGNGKYLPLPLDRPGRLWTIGLDRSRNLLQIAQLAGGTEREVVWGDVLGSAWRHEIFDYAISIATIHHLATPDRRKLAVEKLLSAVSPNHGRVLVYVWAVRQDEQSKRDIPTDPASSGSGQDVFVPWVMSDKTQVFNRYYHMFEDGELASLVVLAAEGLGLVVGSPSETAGLKGVEIRQNGWERSNHYVELRRWQT
;
A
#
# COMPACT_ATOMS: atom_id res chain seq x y z
N MET A 1 16.44 -25.79 7.59
CA MET A 1 15.81 -24.67 8.34
C MET A 1 15.02 -23.82 7.36
N ALA A 2 13.90 -23.22 7.79
CA ALA A 2 13.23 -22.23 6.95
C ALA A 2 14.15 -21.01 6.79
N PRO A 3 14.24 -20.39 5.59
CA PRO A 3 15.05 -19.18 5.41
C PRO A 3 14.54 -18.07 6.34
N ALA A 4 15.47 -17.38 7.00
CA ALA A 4 15.17 -16.30 7.93
C ALA A 4 15.06 -14.95 7.21
N VAL A 5 14.38 -13.98 7.85
CA VAL A 5 14.43 -12.58 7.46
C VAL A 5 15.81 -12.03 7.80
N THR A 6 16.42 -11.26 6.91
CA THR A 6 17.77 -10.69 7.12
C THR A 6 17.74 -9.19 6.89
N SER A 7 18.46 -8.42 7.71
CA SER A 7 18.65 -6.99 7.47
C SER A 7 19.33 -6.74 6.13
N THR A 8 19.03 -5.61 5.50
CA THR A 8 19.70 -5.14 4.28
C THR A 8 19.90 -3.63 4.36
N SER A 9 20.86 -3.12 3.61
CA SER A 9 20.97 -1.70 3.32
C SER A 9 20.50 -1.41 1.90
N VAL A 10 19.87 -0.25 1.72
CA VAL A 10 19.48 0.26 0.41
C VAL A 10 20.66 1.01 -0.19
N PRO A 11 21.02 0.77 -1.47
CA PRO A 11 22.10 1.50 -2.12
C PRO A 11 21.73 2.99 -2.27
N THR A 12 22.72 3.88 -2.23
CA THR A 12 22.50 5.33 -2.41
C THR A 12 22.25 5.75 -3.85
N THR A 13 22.49 4.86 -4.82
CA THR A 13 22.29 5.08 -6.25
C THR A 13 21.54 3.89 -6.87
N LEU A 14 21.01 4.07 -8.08
CA LEU A 14 20.31 3.02 -8.84
C LEU A 14 19.09 2.42 -8.11
N LEU A 15 18.36 3.24 -7.36
CA LEU A 15 17.20 2.84 -6.56
C LEU A 15 16.13 2.11 -7.37
N GLU A 16 15.82 2.60 -8.58
CA GLU A 16 14.85 1.96 -9.47
C GLU A 16 15.31 0.56 -9.91
N ALA A 17 16.60 0.38 -10.17
CA ALA A 17 17.16 -0.93 -10.53
C ALA A 17 17.18 -1.88 -9.31
N TYR A 18 17.40 -1.34 -8.11
CA TYR A 18 17.31 -2.09 -6.86
C TYR A 18 15.88 -2.63 -6.65
N GLU A 19 14.86 -1.78 -6.77
CA GLU A 19 13.45 -2.20 -6.68
C GLU A 19 13.06 -3.13 -7.84
N ALA A 20 13.53 -2.87 -9.06
CA ALA A 20 13.30 -3.76 -10.19
C ALA A 20 13.77 -5.19 -9.94
N THR A 21 14.95 -5.34 -9.31
CA THR A 21 15.56 -6.64 -9.02
C THR A 21 14.95 -7.31 -7.80
N HIS A 22 14.80 -6.57 -6.71
CA HIS A 22 14.45 -7.12 -5.39
C HIS A 22 12.96 -7.04 -5.05
N VAL A 23 12.16 -6.44 -5.93
CA VAL A 23 10.70 -6.35 -5.77
C VAL A 23 10.01 -6.74 -7.07
N HIS A 24 10.15 -5.95 -8.13
CA HIS A 24 9.28 -6.05 -9.32
C HIS A 24 9.43 -7.40 -10.03
N ALA A 25 10.66 -7.78 -10.37
CA ALA A 25 10.94 -9.05 -11.06
C ALA A 25 10.53 -10.26 -10.22
N ILE A 26 10.69 -10.17 -8.89
CA ILE A 26 10.30 -11.27 -7.99
C ILE A 26 8.79 -11.43 -7.97
N TYR A 27 8.02 -10.34 -7.73
CA TYR A 27 6.56 -10.42 -7.69
C TYR A 27 5.95 -10.90 -9.00
N ASP A 28 6.50 -10.47 -10.13
CA ASP A 28 6.08 -10.94 -11.44
C ASP A 28 6.35 -12.45 -11.58
N ARG A 29 7.51 -12.93 -11.11
CA ARG A 29 7.87 -14.36 -11.15
C ARG A 29 7.06 -15.24 -10.21
N ILE A 30 6.69 -14.74 -9.02
CA ILE A 30 5.97 -15.53 -8.01
C ILE A 30 4.44 -15.38 -8.09
N ALA A 31 3.91 -14.61 -9.04
CA ALA A 31 2.52 -14.16 -9.09
C ALA A 31 1.49 -15.29 -8.89
N LEU A 32 1.64 -16.41 -9.61
CA LEU A 32 0.73 -17.56 -9.50
C LEU A 32 0.74 -18.18 -8.10
N HIS A 33 1.94 -18.44 -7.55
CA HIS A 33 2.08 -19.02 -6.21
C HIS A 33 1.60 -18.03 -5.13
N PHE A 34 1.93 -16.75 -5.28
CA PHE A 34 1.46 -15.67 -4.40
C PHE A 34 -0.06 -15.63 -4.35
N SER A 35 -0.72 -15.66 -5.51
CA SER A 35 -2.18 -15.54 -5.59
C SER A 35 -2.88 -16.74 -4.95
N SER A 36 -2.38 -17.96 -5.17
CA SER A 36 -2.98 -19.19 -4.63
C SER A 36 -3.04 -19.25 -3.09
N THR A 37 -2.19 -18.48 -2.41
CA THR A 37 -2.05 -18.51 -0.93
C THR A 37 -2.66 -17.30 -0.23
N ARG A 38 -3.14 -16.28 -0.97
CA ARG A 38 -3.61 -15.01 -0.40
C ARG A 38 -4.91 -14.52 -1.04
N TYR A 39 -6.03 -14.96 -0.46
CA TYR A 39 -7.37 -14.58 -0.94
C TYR A 39 -8.24 -13.87 0.11
N LYS A 40 -8.04 -14.11 1.41
CA LYS A 40 -8.93 -13.57 2.46
C LYS A 40 -8.67 -12.08 2.76
N PRO A 41 -9.65 -11.16 2.57
CA PRO A 41 -9.55 -9.76 2.95
C PRO A 41 -9.12 -9.54 4.39
N TRP A 42 -8.31 -8.48 4.59
CA TRP A 42 -8.02 -7.99 5.94
C TRP A 42 -9.27 -7.27 6.46
N PRO A 43 -9.71 -7.51 7.72
CA PRO A 43 -10.97 -6.96 8.23
C PRO A 43 -11.06 -5.45 8.13
N ILE A 44 -10.00 -4.71 8.49
CA ILE A 44 -10.02 -3.24 8.44
C ILE A 44 -10.19 -2.70 7.02
N ILE A 45 -9.61 -3.35 6.00
CA ILE A 45 -9.75 -2.95 4.60
C ILE A 45 -11.18 -3.23 4.12
N ALA A 46 -11.73 -4.40 4.45
CA ALA A 46 -13.11 -4.74 4.09
C ALA A 46 -14.10 -3.75 4.72
N SER A 47 -13.94 -3.45 6.01
CA SER A 47 -14.79 -2.49 6.73
C SER A 47 -14.67 -1.07 6.16
N PHE A 48 -13.47 -0.62 5.78
CA PHE A 48 -13.29 0.66 5.09
C PHE A 48 -14.11 0.73 3.80
N LEU A 49 -13.99 -0.29 2.94
CA LEU A 49 -14.71 -0.34 1.65
C LEU A 49 -16.22 -0.49 1.83
N GLU A 50 -16.67 -1.30 2.80
CA GLU A 50 -18.08 -1.45 3.16
C GLU A 50 -18.71 -0.12 3.62
N GLY A 51 -17.92 0.75 4.25
CA GLY A 51 -18.36 2.08 4.70
C GLY A 51 -18.26 3.21 3.67
N LEU A 52 -17.99 2.92 2.39
CA LEU A 52 -18.00 3.93 1.31
C LEU A 52 -19.37 4.08 0.66
N GLU A 53 -19.67 5.25 0.12
CA GLU A 53 -20.96 5.51 -0.54
C GLU A 53 -21.10 4.72 -1.86
N ASP A 54 -22.35 4.47 -2.26
CA ASP A 54 -22.65 3.87 -3.57
C ASP A 54 -22.24 4.80 -4.72
N GLY A 55 -21.69 4.21 -5.78
CA GLY A 55 -21.29 4.92 -7.00
C GLY A 55 -19.91 5.54 -6.94
N TRP A 56 -19.19 5.44 -5.81
CA TRP A 56 -17.83 5.94 -5.68
C TRP A 56 -16.86 5.20 -6.60
N VAL A 57 -15.97 5.97 -7.24
CA VAL A 57 -14.89 5.48 -8.09
C VAL A 57 -13.59 5.49 -7.30
N GLY A 58 -12.91 4.35 -7.27
CA GLY A 58 -11.72 4.14 -6.44
C GLY A 58 -10.48 3.72 -7.18
N LEU A 59 -9.34 3.92 -6.53
CA LEU A 59 -8.04 3.39 -6.94
C LEU A 59 -7.54 2.35 -5.94
N ASP A 60 -7.17 1.16 -6.40
CA ASP A 60 -6.34 0.22 -5.64
C ASP A 60 -4.90 0.30 -6.15
N SER A 61 -4.07 1.10 -5.46
CA SER A 61 -2.69 1.41 -5.83
C SER A 61 -1.73 0.34 -5.29
N GLY A 62 -1.35 -0.58 -6.17
CA GLY A 62 -0.68 -1.84 -5.80
C GLY A 62 -1.67 -2.98 -5.58
N THR A 63 -2.61 -3.17 -6.50
CA THR A 63 -3.75 -4.10 -6.35
C THR A 63 -3.34 -5.58 -6.25
N GLY A 64 -2.12 -5.92 -6.66
CA GLY A 64 -1.63 -7.28 -6.69
C GLY A 64 -2.55 -8.19 -7.50
N ASN A 65 -3.02 -9.28 -6.88
CA ASN A 65 -3.94 -10.24 -7.53
C ASN A 65 -5.41 -9.77 -7.54
N GLY A 66 -5.68 -8.50 -7.25
CA GLY A 66 -7.03 -7.93 -7.29
C GLY A 66 -7.90 -8.32 -6.10
N LYS A 67 -7.29 -8.74 -4.98
CA LYS A 67 -7.98 -9.23 -3.77
C LYS A 67 -9.13 -8.33 -3.29
N TYR A 68 -9.01 -7.02 -3.49
CA TYR A 68 -9.99 -6.03 -3.01
C TYR A 68 -10.94 -5.51 -4.09
N LEU A 69 -10.65 -5.75 -5.38
CA LEU A 69 -11.48 -5.31 -6.50
C LEU A 69 -12.93 -5.85 -6.46
N PRO A 70 -13.21 -7.05 -5.91
CA PRO A 70 -14.57 -7.55 -5.76
C PRO A 70 -15.36 -6.94 -4.60
N LEU A 71 -14.71 -6.19 -3.72
CA LEU A 71 -15.35 -5.67 -2.52
C LEU A 71 -16.14 -4.38 -2.80
N PRO A 72 -17.19 -4.11 -1.99
CA PRO A 72 -17.75 -4.98 -0.94
C PRO A 72 -18.61 -6.13 -1.53
N LEU A 73 -18.59 -7.31 -0.88
CA LEU A 73 -19.21 -8.53 -1.41
C LEU A 73 -20.74 -8.57 -1.26
N ASP A 74 -21.27 -7.86 -0.27
CA ASP A 74 -22.70 -7.78 0.02
C ASP A 74 -23.46 -6.88 -0.98
N ARG A 75 -22.75 -5.94 -1.63
CA ARG A 75 -23.28 -5.05 -2.66
C ARG A 75 -22.35 -4.95 -3.88
N PRO A 76 -22.18 -6.05 -4.65
CA PRO A 76 -21.22 -6.09 -5.76
C PRO A 76 -21.54 -5.03 -6.82
N GLY A 77 -20.51 -4.35 -7.31
CA GLY A 77 -20.62 -3.31 -8.33
C GLY A 77 -21.08 -1.94 -7.83
N ARG A 78 -21.28 -1.77 -6.51
CA ARG A 78 -21.56 -0.44 -5.92
C ARG A 78 -20.34 0.46 -5.85
N LEU A 79 -19.14 -0.13 -5.78
CA LEU A 79 -17.89 0.60 -5.92
C LEU A 79 -17.25 0.25 -7.26
N TRP A 80 -16.80 1.27 -7.99
CA TRP A 80 -16.02 1.09 -9.21
C TRP A 80 -14.53 1.26 -8.89
N THR A 81 -13.86 0.17 -8.51
CA THR A 81 -12.41 0.20 -8.21
C THR A 81 -11.59 -0.11 -9.44
N ILE A 82 -10.63 0.74 -9.76
CA ILE A 82 -9.60 0.49 -10.78
C ILE A 82 -8.33 0.02 -10.07
N GLY A 83 -7.82 -1.15 -10.46
CA GLY A 83 -6.59 -1.71 -9.91
C GLY A 83 -5.35 -1.25 -10.67
N LEU A 84 -4.33 -0.76 -9.97
CA LEU A 84 -3.02 -0.42 -10.53
C LEU A 84 -1.98 -1.37 -9.95
N ASP A 85 -1.14 -2.01 -10.77
CA ASP A 85 0.01 -2.76 -10.26
C ASP A 85 1.17 -2.77 -11.24
N ARG A 86 2.38 -2.97 -10.71
CA ARG A 86 3.63 -3.02 -11.46
C ARG A 86 3.91 -4.38 -12.07
N SER A 87 3.36 -5.44 -11.46
CA SER A 87 3.47 -6.84 -11.89
C SER A 87 2.37 -7.18 -12.91
N ARG A 88 2.77 -7.45 -14.15
CA ARG A 88 1.82 -7.80 -15.21
C ARG A 88 1.15 -9.14 -14.94
N ASN A 89 1.90 -10.09 -14.38
CA ASN A 89 1.37 -11.41 -14.08
C ASN A 89 0.36 -11.38 -12.94
N LEU A 90 0.51 -10.47 -11.97
CA LEU A 90 -0.52 -10.25 -10.94
C LEU A 90 -1.75 -9.54 -11.52
N LEU A 91 -1.58 -8.55 -12.40
CA LEU A 91 -2.71 -7.89 -13.06
C LEU A 91 -3.55 -8.81 -13.94
N GLN A 92 -2.92 -9.74 -14.66
CA GLN A 92 -3.64 -10.76 -15.43
C GLN A 92 -4.57 -11.60 -14.54
N ILE A 93 -4.16 -11.86 -13.30
CA ILE A 93 -5.00 -12.55 -12.32
C ILE A 93 -6.09 -11.59 -11.80
N ALA A 94 -5.71 -10.35 -11.48
CA ALA A 94 -6.60 -9.33 -10.95
C ALA A 94 -7.76 -9.00 -11.90
N GLN A 95 -7.54 -9.07 -13.22
CA GLN A 95 -8.55 -8.82 -14.24
C GLN A 95 -9.77 -9.74 -14.09
N LEU A 96 -9.62 -10.93 -13.48
CA LEU A 96 -10.73 -11.86 -13.23
C LEU A 96 -11.05 -12.02 -11.73
N ALA A 97 -10.58 -11.09 -10.89
CA ALA A 97 -10.83 -11.17 -9.46
C ALA A 97 -12.34 -11.19 -9.15
N GLY A 98 -12.76 -12.15 -8.33
CA GLY A 98 -14.18 -12.36 -8.01
C GLY A 98 -15.00 -12.93 -9.18
N GLY A 99 -14.38 -13.53 -10.19
CA GLY A 99 -15.05 -14.26 -11.27
C GLY A 99 -15.68 -13.38 -12.35
N THR A 100 -15.36 -12.08 -12.37
CA THR A 100 -15.87 -11.10 -13.33
C THR A 100 -14.71 -10.22 -13.79
N GLU A 101 -14.86 -9.61 -14.98
CA GLU A 101 -13.83 -8.73 -15.52
C GLU A 101 -13.69 -7.45 -14.68
N ARG A 102 -12.45 -7.03 -14.41
CA ARG A 102 -12.09 -5.86 -13.61
C ARG A 102 -11.24 -4.89 -14.40
N GLU A 103 -11.45 -3.60 -14.13
CA GLU A 103 -10.60 -2.53 -14.65
C GLU A 103 -9.23 -2.58 -13.98
N VAL A 104 -8.20 -2.87 -14.78
CA VAL A 104 -6.82 -2.93 -14.31
C VAL A 104 -5.89 -2.15 -15.23
N VAL A 105 -4.92 -1.48 -14.63
CA VAL A 105 -3.93 -0.66 -15.33
C VAL A 105 -2.54 -1.09 -14.91
N TRP A 106 -1.69 -1.35 -15.90
CA TRP A 106 -0.27 -1.59 -15.66
C TRP A 106 0.46 -0.28 -15.47
N GLY A 107 1.10 -0.11 -14.33
CA GLY A 107 1.85 1.10 -14.03
C GLY A 107 2.64 1.03 -12.73
N ASP A 108 3.29 2.13 -12.41
CA ASP A 108 4.05 2.30 -11.19
C ASP A 108 3.28 3.23 -10.24
N VAL A 109 3.28 2.93 -8.94
CA VAL A 109 2.60 3.75 -7.93
C VAL A 109 3.22 5.15 -7.77
N LEU A 110 4.44 5.33 -8.27
CA LEU A 110 5.12 6.63 -8.38
C LEU A 110 4.81 7.37 -9.69
N GLY A 111 4.15 6.71 -10.63
CA GLY A 111 3.79 7.27 -11.93
C GLY A 111 2.71 8.34 -11.86
N SER A 112 2.46 8.98 -13.00
CA SER A 112 1.42 10.01 -13.17
C SER A 112 0.35 9.56 -14.19
N ALA A 113 -0.25 8.40 -13.96
CA ALA A 113 -1.24 7.82 -14.88
C ALA A 113 -2.64 8.45 -14.75
N TRP A 114 -2.87 9.23 -13.69
CA TRP A 114 -4.19 9.74 -13.31
C TRP A 114 -4.23 11.25 -13.38
N ARG A 115 -5.41 11.79 -13.73
CA ARG A 115 -5.71 13.20 -13.46
C ARG A 115 -5.80 13.39 -11.96
N HIS A 116 -5.46 14.58 -11.49
CA HIS A 116 -5.64 14.92 -10.09
C HIS A 116 -7.12 14.92 -9.73
N GLU A 117 -7.43 14.60 -8.47
CA GLU A 117 -8.74 14.75 -7.86
C GLU A 117 -9.88 13.93 -8.53
N ILE A 118 -9.53 12.85 -9.26
CA ILE A 118 -10.47 12.07 -10.08
C ILE A 118 -11.17 10.94 -9.30
N PHE A 119 -10.58 10.46 -8.22
CA PHE A 119 -11.12 9.34 -7.44
C PHE A 119 -11.85 9.82 -6.18
N ASP A 120 -12.91 9.13 -5.78
CA ASP A 120 -13.58 9.36 -4.50
C ASP A 120 -12.82 8.70 -3.35
N TYR A 121 -12.07 7.63 -3.65
CA TYR A 121 -11.19 7.00 -2.67
C TYR A 121 -9.96 6.33 -3.29
N ALA A 122 -8.95 6.07 -2.47
CA ALA A 122 -7.82 5.23 -2.85
C ALA A 122 -7.39 4.31 -1.70
N ILE A 123 -6.90 3.12 -2.04
CA ILE A 123 -6.24 2.22 -1.09
C ILE A 123 -4.82 1.90 -1.56
N SER A 124 -3.91 1.70 -0.62
CA SER A 124 -2.56 1.22 -0.87
C SER A 124 -2.20 0.20 0.21
N ILE A 125 -2.42 -1.07 -0.11
CA ILE A 125 -2.37 -2.17 0.85
C ILE A 125 -1.12 -3.01 0.60
N ALA A 126 -0.23 -3.09 1.59
CA ALA A 126 1.04 -3.83 1.52
C ALA A 126 1.84 -3.52 0.23
N THR A 127 1.97 -2.23 -0.08
CA THR A 127 2.57 -1.75 -1.33
C THR A 127 3.76 -0.82 -1.05
N ILE A 128 3.56 0.33 -0.42
CA ILE A 128 4.61 1.36 -0.30
C ILE A 128 5.84 0.93 0.52
N HIS A 129 5.72 -0.08 1.38
CA HIS A 129 6.89 -0.67 2.05
C HIS A 129 7.89 -1.35 1.11
N HIS A 130 7.56 -1.49 -0.18
CA HIS A 130 8.49 -2.00 -1.19
C HIS A 130 9.36 -0.91 -1.81
N LEU A 131 9.07 0.37 -1.52
CA LEU A 131 9.84 1.48 -2.05
C LEU A 131 11.04 1.74 -1.15
N ALA A 132 12.20 1.79 -1.78
CA ALA A 132 13.49 1.63 -1.11
C ALA A 132 13.88 2.84 -0.26
N THR A 133 13.36 4.03 -0.55
CA THR A 133 13.73 5.24 0.19
C THR A 133 12.54 5.98 0.79
N PRO A 134 12.75 6.72 1.88
CA PRO A 134 11.72 7.59 2.47
C PRO A 134 11.10 8.53 1.43
N ASP A 135 11.89 9.14 0.56
CA ASP A 135 11.40 10.07 -0.47
C ASP A 135 10.47 9.39 -1.48
N ARG A 136 10.78 8.14 -1.88
CA ARG A 136 9.91 7.37 -2.78
C ARG A 136 8.62 6.97 -2.08
N ARG A 137 8.68 6.58 -0.80
CA ARG A 137 7.50 6.30 0.02
C ARG A 137 6.63 7.55 0.19
N LYS A 138 7.23 8.71 0.43
CA LYS A 138 6.56 10.02 0.52
C LYS A 138 5.86 10.34 -0.80
N LEU A 139 6.57 10.21 -1.92
CA LEU A 139 6.01 10.44 -3.25
C LEU A 139 4.80 9.55 -3.54
N ALA A 140 4.83 8.27 -3.15
CA ALA A 140 3.67 7.38 -3.32
C ALA A 140 2.43 7.88 -2.54
N VAL A 141 2.63 8.39 -1.32
CA VAL A 141 1.54 8.99 -0.53
C VAL A 141 1.05 10.30 -1.16
N GLU A 142 1.96 11.13 -1.68
CA GLU A 142 1.60 12.35 -2.43
C GLU A 142 0.76 12.02 -3.68
N LYS A 143 1.10 10.95 -4.41
CA LYS A 143 0.32 10.48 -5.56
C LYS A 143 -1.09 10.05 -5.16
N LEU A 144 -1.24 9.33 -4.04
CA LEU A 144 -2.56 8.95 -3.52
C LEU A 144 -3.39 10.18 -3.16
N LEU A 145 -2.83 11.11 -2.38
CA LEU A 145 -3.52 12.33 -1.94
C LEU A 145 -3.90 13.27 -3.10
N SER A 146 -3.07 13.32 -4.14
CA SER A 146 -3.31 14.12 -5.34
C SER A 146 -4.37 13.48 -6.26
N ALA A 147 -4.53 12.16 -6.21
CA ALA A 147 -5.45 11.44 -7.08
C ALA A 147 -6.91 11.48 -6.56
N VAL A 148 -7.12 11.68 -5.26
CA VAL A 148 -8.46 11.69 -4.65
C VAL A 148 -9.08 13.11 -4.56
N SER A 149 -10.41 13.17 -4.60
CA SER A 149 -11.21 14.40 -4.49
C SER A 149 -10.81 15.24 -3.26
N PRO A 150 -10.62 16.56 -3.39
CA PRO A 150 -10.29 17.43 -2.27
C PRO A 150 -11.50 17.67 -1.35
N ASN A 151 -12.74 17.37 -1.80
CA ASN A 151 -13.95 17.63 -1.03
C ASN A 151 -14.25 16.54 -0.01
N HIS A 152 -14.05 15.29 -0.41
CA HIS A 152 -14.53 14.12 0.33
C HIS A 152 -13.61 12.90 0.21
N GLY A 153 -12.50 13.02 -0.53
CA GLY A 153 -11.65 11.90 -0.89
C GLY A 153 -11.13 11.14 0.32
N ARG A 154 -11.29 9.82 0.35
CA ARG A 154 -10.79 8.96 1.43
C ARG A 154 -9.60 8.12 0.99
N VAL A 155 -8.57 7.99 1.82
CA VAL A 155 -7.40 7.15 1.52
C VAL A 155 -7.13 6.18 2.66
N LEU A 156 -6.88 4.91 2.36
CA LEU A 156 -6.40 3.93 3.34
C LEU A 156 -5.03 3.39 2.94
N VAL A 157 -4.03 3.59 3.80
CA VAL A 157 -2.68 3.04 3.61
C VAL A 157 -2.43 1.98 4.69
N TYR A 158 -1.89 0.82 4.30
CA TYR A 158 -1.65 -0.32 5.19
C TYR A 158 -0.28 -0.93 4.90
N VAL A 159 0.62 -0.96 5.88
CA VAL A 159 2.04 -1.34 5.71
C VAL A 159 2.50 -2.31 6.79
N TRP A 160 3.52 -3.11 6.50
CA TRP A 160 4.10 -4.03 7.49
C TRP A 160 4.85 -3.27 8.57
N ALA A 161 4.64 -3.68 9.82
CA ALA A 161 5.28 -3.10 10.99
C ALA A 161 6.57 -3.84 11.37
N VAL A 162 7.47 -3.20 12.11
CA VAL A 162 8.55 -3.89 12.85
C VAL A 162 7.92 -4.77 13.93
N ARG A 163 7.02 -4.22 14.74
CA ARG A 163 6.27 -4.94 15.78
C ARG A 163 5.44 -6.07 15.17
N GLN A 164 5.81 -7.31 15.49
CA GLN A 164 5.08 -8.52 15.11
C GLN A 164 4.16 -9.02 16.26
N ASP A 165 3.06 -9.67 15.90
CA ASP A 165 2.21 -10.40 16.84
C ASP A 165 2.70 -11.86 17.04
N GLU A 166 2.10 -12.54 18.03
CA GLU A 166 2.40 -13.94 18.35
C GLU A 166 2.07 -14.92 17.21
N GLN A 167 1.23 -14.52 16.26
CA GLN A 167 0.85 -15.33 15.10
C GLN A 167 1.83 -15.15 13.93
N SER A 168 2.72 -14.18 14.01
CA SER A 168 3.72 -13.92 12.99
C SER A 168 4.74 -15.05 12.95
N LYS A 169 5.03 -15.49 11.74
CA LYS A 169 6.07 -16.50 11.46
C LYS A 169 7.43 -15.86 11.18
N ARG A 170 7.56 -14.55 11.39
CA ARG A 170 8.73 -13.76 11.04
C ARG A 170 9.31 -13.15 12.30
N ASP A 171 10.63 -13.24 12.41
CA ASP A 171 11.40 -12.44 13.34
C ASP A 171 12.06 -11.32 12.55
N ILE A 172 11.87 -10.07 12.96
CA ILE A 172 12.38 -8.91 12.24
C ILE A 172 13.68 -8.48 12.93
N PRO A 173 14.85 -8.64 12.29
CA PRO A 173 16.10 -8.24 12.90
C PRO A 173 16.08 -6.72 13.11
N THR A 174 16.33 -6.30 14.35
CA THR A 174 16.44 -4.90 14.73
C THR A 174 17.90 -4.55 14.93
N ASP A 175 18.37 -3.47 14.31
CA ASP A 175 19.69 -2.91 14.59
C ASP A 175 19.58 -1.94 15.79
N PRO A 176 20.29 -2.16 16.91
CA PRO A 176 20.30 -1.25 18.05
C PRO A 176 20.68 0.19 17.69
N ALA A 177 21.49 0.39 16.64
CA ALA A 177 21.87 1.72 16.14
C ALA A 177 20.71 2.47 15.45
N SER A 178 19.66 1.74 15.07
CA SER A 178 18.44 2.24 14.41
C SER A 178 17.20 2.17 15.32
N SER A 179 17.42 2.14 16.64
CA SER A 179 16.33 2.12 17.62
C SER A 179 15.37 3.30 17.40
N GLY A 180 14.10 2.99 17.17
CA GLY A 180 13.06 3.99 16.90
C GLY A 180 12.90 4.40 15.43
N SER A 181 13.53 3.68 14.48
CA SER A 181 13.25 3.83 13.04
C SER A 181 12.90 2.50 12.39
N GLY A 182 12.18 2.56 11.26
CA GLY A 182 11.86 1.40 10.45
C GLY A 182 13.09 0.62 9.98
N GLN A 183 12.90 -0.66 9.68
CA GLN A 183 13.95 -1.63 9.38
C GLN A 183 13.89 -2.10 7.93
N ASP A 184 14.99 -1.97 7.20
CA ASP A 184 15.13 -2.51 5.85
C ASP A 184 15.56 -3.98 5.90
N VAL A 185 14.74 -4.86 5.32
CA VAL A 185 14.95 -6.31 5.39
C VAL A 185 14.70 -7.01 4.06
N PHE A 186 15.31 -8.18 3.90
CA PHE A 186 14.91 -9.18 2.94
C PHE A 186 13.99 -10.21 3.59
N VAL A 187 12.80 -10.38 3.00
CA VAL A 187 11.84 -11.39 3.41
C VAL A 187 11.85 -12.53 2.38
N PRO A 188 12.25 -13.74 2.78
CA PRO A 188 12.32 -14.87 1.86
C PRO A 188 10.92 -15.34 1.44
N TRP A 189 10.80 -15.71 0.17
CA TRP A 189 9.65 -16.37 -0.41
C TRP A 189 10.07 -17.72 -0.96
N VAL A 190 9.59 -18.80 -0.32
CA VAL A 190 9.92 -20.17 -0.68
C VAL A 190 8.82 -20.72 -1.59
N MET A 191 9.21 -21.22 -2.76
CA MET A 191 8.28 -21.89 -3.69
C MET A 191 7.82 -23.23 -3.13
N SER A 192 6.67 -23.73 -3.59
CA SER A 192 6.07 -24.98 -3.10
C SER A 192 6.97 -26.21 -3.25
N ASP A 193 7.80 -26.24 -4.30
CA ASP A 193 8.80 -27.28 -4.56
C ASP A 193 10.03 -27.20 -3.64
N LYS A 194 10.14 -26.11 -2.86
CA LYS A 194 11.27 -25.78 -1.96
C LYS A 194 12.62 -25.70 -2.66
N THR A 195 12.67 -25.63 -3.99
CA THR A 195 13.93 -25.57 -4.74
C THR A 195 14.39 -24.13 -4.94
N GLN A 196 13.46 -23.17 -4.93
CA GLN A 196 13.75 -21.77 -5.14
C GLN A 196 13.30 -20.90 -3.97
N VAL A 197 14.17 -19.97 -3.57
CA VAL A 197 13.91 -18.94 -2.57
C VAL A 197 14.20 -17.58 -3.19
N PHE A 198 13.25 -16.66 -3.09
CA PHE A 198 13.40 -15.29 -3.55
C PHE A 198 13.42 -14.34 -2.34
N ASN A 199 14.44 -13.49 -2.26
CA ASN A 199 14.58 -12.51 -1.19
C ASN A 199 13.99 -11.17 -1.64
N ARG A 200 12.86 -10.81 -1.06
CA ARG A 200 12.11 -9.60 -1.42
C ARG A 200 12.44 -8.47 -0.47
N TYR A 201 12.74 -7.30 -1.00
CA TYR A 201 12.99 -6.12 -0.17
C TYR A 201 11.69 -5.63 0.49
N TYR A 202 11.79 -5.24 1.76
CA TYR A 202 10.75 -4.58 2.54
C TYR A 202 11.38 -3.54 3.46
N HIS A 203 10.71 -2.39 3.59
CA HIS A 203 10.86 -1.46 4.67
C HIS A 203 9.78 -1.73 5.73
N MET A 204 10.17 -2.25 6.89
CA MET A 204 9.27 -2.52 8.01
C MET A 204 9.10 -1.24 8.81
N PHE A 205 7.89 -0.69 8.85
CA PHE A 205 7.61 0.59 9.48
C PHE A 205 7.65 0.50 11.01
N GLU A 206 8.26 1.48 11.65
CA GLU A 206 8.17 1.66 13.11
C GLU A 206 6.86 2.37 13.50
N ASP A 207 6.49 2.28 14.78
CA ASP A 207 5.34 2.99 15.33
C ASP A 207 5.44 4.51 15.08
N GLY A 208 4.33 5.10 14.62
CA GLY A 208 4.26 6.51 14.25
C GLY A 208 4.88 6.88 12.89
N GLU A 209 5.76 6.05 12.32
CA GLU A 209 6.48 6.38 11.07
C GLU A 209 5.53 6.62 9.88
N LEU A 210 4.49 5.79 9.74
CA LEU A 210 3.51 5.95 8.66
C LEU A 210 2.72 7.26 8.81
N ALA A 211 2.37 7.65 10.04
CA ALA A 211 1.65 8.90 10.27
C ALA A 211 2.55 10.11 9.96
N SER A 212 3.82 10.09 10.38
CA SER A 212 4.81 11.11 10.03
C SER A 212 5.02 11.21 8.51
N LEU A 213 5.06 10.07 7.80
CA LEU A 213 5.15 10.04 6.34
C LEU A 213 3.98 10.76 5.67
N VAL A 214 2.76 10.55 6.18
CA VAL A 214 1.56 11.25 5.68
C VAL A 214 1.66 12.75 5.91
N VAL A 215 2.12 13.19 7.09
CA VAL A 215 2.31 14.61 7.39
C VAL A 215 3.28 15.23 6.40
N LEU A 216 4.45 14.62 6.19
CA LEU A 216 5.45 15.09 5.24
C LEU A 216 4.92 15.15 3.80
N ALA A 217 4.15 14.15 3.38
CA ALA A 217 3.52 14.12 2.06
C ALA A 217 2.46 15.24 1.90
N ALA A 218 1.64 15.46 2.94
CA ALA A 218 0.64 16.52 2.95
C ALA A 218 1.29 17.92 2.86
N GLU A 219 2.33 18.15 3.67
CA GLU A 219 3.12 19.39 3.63
C GLU A 219 3.78 19.61 2.26
N GLY A 220 4.32 18.55 1.65
CA GLY A 220 4.88 18.58 0.29
C GLY A 220 3.89 19.01 -0.79
N LEU A 221 2.59 18.78 -0.55
CA LEU A 221 1.48 19.21 -1.40
C LEU A 221 0.84 20.53 -0.97
N GLY A 222 1.36 21.19 0.06
CA GLY A 222 0.78 22.43 0.61
C GLY A 222 -0.57 22.23 1.30
N LEU A 223 -0.84 21.03 1.82
CA LEU A 223 -2.08 20.67 2.50
C LEU A 223 -1.98 20.90 4.00
N VAL A 224 -3.03 21.48 4.59
CA VAL A 224 -3.13 21.60 6.04
C VAL A 224 -3.44 20.23 6.64
N VAL A 225 -2.63 19.77 7.60
CA VAL A 225 -2.93 18.54 8.36
C VAL A 225 -3.83 18.88 9.54
N GLY A 226 -4.98 18.22 9.62
CA GLY A 226 -5.95 18.38 10.70
C GLY A 226 -7.39 18.38 10.21
N SER A 227 -8.31 18.74 11.11
CA SER A 227 -9.72 18.89 10.78
C SER A 227 -9.96 20.12 9.88
N PRO A 228 -11.06 20.15 9.11
CA PRO A 228 -11.45 21.32 8.31
C PRO A 228 -11.47 22.61 9.15
N SER A 229 -10.87 23.66 8.61
CA SER A 229 -10.87 25.01 9.21
C SER A 229 -12.11 25.80 8.79
N GLU A 230 -12.47 26.85 9.54
CA GLU A 230 -13.47 27.84 9.08
C GLU A 230 -12.89 28.83 8.06
N THR A 231 -11.56 28.86 7.91
CA THR A 231 -10.89 29.73 6.92
C THR A 231 -11.14 29.21 5.51
N ALA A 232 -11.77 30.01 4.66
CA ALA A 232 -12.07 29.68 3.26
C ALA A 232 -10.80 29.54 2.39
N GLY A 233 -10.87 28.71 1.35
CA GLY A 233 -9.82 28.53 0.35
C GLY A 233 -8.67 27.62 0.79
N LEU A 234 -8.80 26.93 1.92
CA LEU A 234 -7.81 25.96 2.39
C LEU A 234 -8.11 24.58 1.83
N LYS A 235 -7.05 23.82 1.55
CA LYS A 235 -7.12 22.39 1.28
C LYS A 235 -6.36 21.66 2.37
N GLY A 236 -6.88 20.53 2.83
CA GLY A 236 -6.24 19.79 3.91
C GLY A 236 -6.53 18.29 3.91
N VAL A 237 -5.90 17.62 4.85
CA VAL A 237 -6.06 16.19 5.08
C VAL A 237 -6.19 15.93 6.58
N GLU A 238 -7.21 15.18 6.94
CA GLU A 238 -7.48 14.74 8.30
C GLU A 238 -7.08 13.27 8.42
N ILE A 239 -6.28 12.92 9.43
CA ILE A 239 -6.03 11.53 9.81
C ILE A 239 -7.22 11.07 10.66
N ARG A 240 -8.15 10.33 10.04
CA ARG A 240 -9.38 9.82 10.67
C ARG A 240 -9.10 8.67 11.61
N GLN A 241 -8.17 7.80 11.21
CA GLN A 241 -7.70 6.67 12.01
C GLN A 241 -6.19 6.52 11.84
N ASN A 242 -5.53 6.16 12.92
CA ASN A 242 -4.14 5.74 12.95
C ASN A 242 -4.04 4.57 13.92
N GLY A 243 -3.62 3.41 13.42
CA GLY A 243 -3.69 2.19 14.22
C GLY A 243 -2.75 1.10 13.74
N TRP A 244 -2.89 -0.04 14.41
CA TRP A 244 -2.12 -1.24 14.14
C TRP A 244 -3.03 -2.46 14.18
N GLU A 245 -2.90 -3.36 13.21
CA GLU A 245 -3.62 -4.63 13.14
C GLU A 245 -2.68 -5.74 12.63
N ARG A 246 -2.53 -6.80 13.42
CA ARG A 246 -1.89 -8.07 13.01
C ARG A 246 -0.51 -7.90 12.37
N SER A 247 0.39 -7.19 13.03
CA SER A 247 1.75 -6.87 12.55
C SER A 247 1.82 -5.84 11.42
N ASN A 248 0.81 -4.97 11.30
CA ASN A 248 0.76 -3.93 10.26
C ASN A 248 0.26 -2.61 10.85
N HIS A 249 0.85 -1.51 10.41
CA HIS A 249 0.33 -0.17 10.67
C HIS A 249 -0.65 0.25 9.57
N TYR A 250 -1.64 1.06 9.93
CA TYR A 250 -2.55 1.64 8.96
C TYR A 250 -2.96 3.07 9.33
N VAL A 251 -3.26 3.85 8.30
CA VAL A 251 -3.84 5.20 8.43
C VAL A 251 -5.00 5.36 7.47
N GLU A 252 -6.10 5.89 7.98
CA GLU A 252 -7.23 6.35 7.17
C GLU A 252 -7.21 7.86 7.11
N LEU A 253 -7.26 8.40 5.89
CA LEU A 253 -7.18 9.83 5.61
C LEU A 253 -8.47 10.31 4.97
N ARG A 254 -8.85 11.55 5.24
CA ARG A 254 -9.93 12.27 4.55
C ARG A 254 -9.43 13.61 4.06
N ARG A 255 -9.55 13.86 2.76
CA ARG A 255 -9.32 15.18 2.15
C ARG A 255 -10.50 16.09 2.42
N TRP A 256 -10.21 17.38 2.58
CA TRP A 256 -11.21 18.42 2.73
C TRP A 256 -10.72 19.72 2.08
N GLN A 257 -11.67 20.58 1.73
CA GLN A 257 -11.42 21.96 1.32
C GLN A 257 -12.54 22.87 1.80
N THR A 258 -12.25 24.17 1.92
CA THR A 258 -13.13 25.20 2.50
C THR A 258 -13.38 26.36 1.55
#